data_AF-A0AA35RX96-F1
#
_entry.id   AF-A0AA35RX96-F1
#
_cell.length_a   1.000
_cell.length_b   1.000
_cell.length_c   1.000
_cell.angle_alpha   90.00
_cell.angle_beta   90.00
_cell.angle_gamma   90.00
#
_symmetry.space_group_name_H-M   'P 1'
#
loop_
_entity.id
_entity.type
_entity.pdbx_description
1 polymer ?
#
loop_
_entity_poly.entity_id
_entity_poly.type
_entity_poly.pdbx_seq_one_letter_code
_entity_poly.pdbx_strand_id
1 'polypeptide(L)'
;MLMSALVQEPVDPAFQAAVLCFINTVVQTAHGPNARVFHQHEFLEAGFSVQEVERSLHGRQDERVLHELREWAKNFIDIQQYMDDLAVARGRARDLKEDLETHQRKLHEANIDRENQFEQIRRLLKKTENQRENILTLNENINELLEVKLERDQLVEENEKMAEANKRYHLHTTELKEKVESLAEEKKIIDAQQDQIEFLQDKIQALGGGEGEEPTVKPGVSVDAAASTTDTDAGENGSRSEAPIIPPAPPPPPIDGVPMAPAFVPPPPPIGGGLVGVPMKKAVVPNVPLPMLNWLPIKNPEHTIFKDLNDEAVLETIDFSEFEAMFQVKRIEKSKKDLKREENLQKLSEQLHLIEQRRARNLVIAKRRIGHTSYRVTEFIMNADLDGLLPEHCELLLKFIPTEEELADLTKHSHRLHEFGEAERFIYDVSQKTHTRLEQCNMFCNWLCDAAC
;
A
#
# COMPACT_ATOMS: atom_id res chain seq x y z
N MET A 1 -10.39 -34.11 -73.25
CA MET A 1 -11.31 -33.40 -74.18
C MET A 1 -11.69 -32.00 -73.70
N LEU A 2 -12.04 -31.80 -72.43
CA LEU A 2 -12.38 -30.45 -71.92
C LEU A 2 -11.15 -29.50 -71.91
N MET A 3 -10.00 -29.96 -71.40
CA MET A 3 -8.77 -29.15 -71.36
C MET A 3 -8.19 -28.83 -72.74
N SER A 4 -8.29 -29.76 -73.68
CA SER A 4 -7.91 -29.51 -75.08
C SER A 4 -8.84 -28.52 -75.78
N ALA A 5 -10.12 -28.44 -75.38
CA ALA A 5 -11.10 -27.51 -75.96
C ALA A 5 -10.99 -26.08 -75.39
N LEU A 6 -10.32 -25.89 -74.25
CA LEU A 6 -10.06 -24.57 -73.65
C LEU A 6 -9.19 -23.67 -74.53
N VAL A 7 -8.36 -24.25 -75.40
CA VAL A 7 -7.34 -23.55 -76.21
C VAL A 7 -7.57 -23.76 -77.72
N GLN A 8 -8.61 -24.53 -78.10
CA GLN A 8 -8.90 -24.83 -79.49
C GLN A 8 -9.58 -23.64 -80.20
N GLU A 9 -9.06 -23.25 -81.36
CA GLU A 9 -9.66 -22.17 -82.16
C GLU A 9 -10.90 -22.63 -82.94
N PRO A 10 -11.95 -21.78 -83.08
CA PRO A 10 -12.08 -20.44 -82.50
C PRO A 10 -12.42 -20.47 -81.00
N VAL A 11 -11.70 -19.67 -80.22
CA VAL A 11 -11.84 -19.61 -78.76
C VAL A 11 -13.04 -18.75 -78.37
N ASP A 12 -13.97 -19.32 -77.59
CA ASP A 12 -15.07 -18.58 -76.96
C ASP A 12 -14.74 -18.22 -75.49
N PRO A 13 -14.53 -16.92 -75.17
CA PRO A 13 -14.20 -16.48 -73.80
C PRO A 13 -15.28 -16.82 -72.76
N ALA A 14 -16.56 -16.88 -73.15
CA ALA A 14 -17.64 -17.24 -72.23
C ALA A 14 -17.53 -18.72 -71.81
N PHE A 15 -17.20 -19.59 -72.76
CA PHE A 15 -16.91 -20.99 -72.50
C PHE A 15 -15.65 -21.16 -71.63
N GLN A 16 -14.57 -20.44 -71.92
CA GLN A 16 -13.35 -20.48 -71.10
C GLN A 16 -13.62 -20.07 -69.65
N ALA A 17 -14.34 -18.97 -69.43
CA ALA A 17 -14.71 -18.52 -68.09
C ALA A 17 -15.58 -19.57 -67.36
N ALA A 18 -16.54 -20.19 -68.04
CA ALA A 18 -17.38 -21.24 -67.44
C ALA A 18 -16.56 -22.48 -67.03
N VAL A 19 -15.60 -22.89 -67.86
CA VAL A 19 -14.72 -24.04 -67.55
C VAL A 19 -13.76 -23.71 -66.41
N LEU A 20 -13.15 -22.51 -66.39
CA LEU A 20 -12.29 -22.09 -65.29
C LEU A 20 -13.07 -21.97 -63.98
N CYS A 21 -14.28 -21.41 -64.02
CA CYS A 21 -15.17 -21.35 -62.87
C CYS A 21 -15.53 -22.74 -62.35
N PHE A 22 -15.78 -23.71 -63.24
CA PHE A 22 -15.98 -25.11 -62.85
C PHE A 22 -14.75 -25.69 -62.15
N ILE A 23 -13.55 -25.53 -62.74
CA ILE A 23 -12.29 -25.99 -62.16
C ILE A 23 -12.07 -25.39 -60.76
N ASN A 24 -12.22 -24.07 -60.63
CA ASN A 24 -12.10 -23.35 -59.36
C ASN A 24 -13.13 -23.85 -58.34
N THR A 25 -14.38 -24.04 -58.76
CA THR A 25 -15.44 -24.54 -57.88
C THR A 25 -15.14 -25.94 -57.38
N VAL A 26 -14.72 -26.86 -58.26
CA VAL A 26 -14.37 -28.24 -57.88
C VAL A 26 -13.21 -28.26 -56.90
N VAL A 27 -12.15 -27.49 -57.15
CA VAL A 27 -11.02 -27.39 -56.22
C VAL A 27 -11.44 -26.77 -54.89
N GLN A 28 -12.20 -25.68 -54.90
CA GLN A 28 -12.55 -24.97 -53.65
C GLN A 28 -13.57 -25.73 -52.78
N THR A 29 -14.49 -26.46 -53.41
CA THR A 29 -15.51 -27.27 -52.71
C THR A 29 -14.95 -28.56 -52.12
N ALA A 30 -13.74 -28.98 -52.50
CA ALA A 30 -13.11 -30.18 -51.97
C ALA A 30 -12.79 -30.08 -50.46
N HIS A 31 -12.98 -31.20 -49.75
CA HIS A 31 -12.86 -31.29 -48.30
C HIS A 31 -11.39 -31.32 -47.85
N GLY A 32 -10.86 -30.15 -47.49
CA GLY A 32 -9.54 -29.99 -46.89
C GLY A 32 -8.39 -29.94 -47.90
N PRO A 33 -7.20 -29.49 -47.46
CA PRO A 33 -6.10 -29.12 -48.35
C PRO A 33 -5.60 -30.29 -49.21
N ASN A 34 -5.59 -31.52 -48.68
CA ASN A 34 -5.14 -32.70 -49.44
C ASN A 34 -6.04 -33.01 -50.64
N ALA A 35 -7.36 -32.91 -50.48
CA ALA A 35 -8.30 -33.12 -51.57
C ALA A 35 -8.19 -32.01 -52.62
N ARG A 36 -7.95 -30.76 -52.18
CA ARG A 36 -7.71 -29.63 -53.09
C ARG A 36 -6.44 -29.84 -53.92
N VAL A 37 -5.34 -30.24 -53.30
CA VAL A 37 -4.06 -30.55 -53.97
C VAL A 37 -4.25 -31.71 -54.96
N PHE A 38 -4.98 -32.75 -54.57
CA PHE A 38 -5.29 -33.88 -55.47
C PHE A 38 -6.04 -33.41 -56.73
N HIS A 39 -7.12 -32.66 -56.57
CA HIS A 39 -7.86 -32.13 -57.72
C HIS A 39 -7.05 -31.13 -58.56
N GLN A 40 -6.21 -30.30 -57.93
CA GLN A 40 -5.28 -29.42 -58.63
C GLN A 40 -4.32 -30.22 -59.51
N HIS A 41 -3.74 -31.31 -58.98
CA HIS A 41 -2.86 -32.20 -59.73
C HIS A 41 -3.57 -32.89 -60.90
N GLU A 42 -4.76 -33.45 -60.66
CA GLU A 42 -5.57 -34.11 -61.70
C GLU A 42 -5.88 -33.17 -62.88
N PHE A 43 -6.21 -31.91 -62.60
CA PHE A 43 -6.45 -30.92 -63.65
C PHE A 43 -5.18 -30.58 -64.44
N LEU A 44 -4.04 -30.43 -63.77
CA LEU A 44 -2.75 -30.18 -64.42
C LEU A 44 -2.32 -31.36 -65.30
N GLU A 45 -2.45 -32.61 -64.81
CA GLU A 45 -2.17 -33.82 -65.59
C GLU A 45 -3.12 -34.00 -66.77
N ALA A 46 -4.38 -33.59 -66.62
CA ALA A 46 -5.35 -33.58 -67.71
C ALA A 46 -5.05 -32.53 -68.81
N GLY A 47 -3.97 -31.74 -68.64
CA GLY A 47 -3.50 -30.76 -69.60
C GLY A 47 -4.01 -29.34 -69.36
N PHE A 48 -4.48 -29.02 -68.14
CA PHE A 48 -4.82 -27.65 -67.79
C PHE A 48 -3.53 -26.82 -67.61
N SER A 49 -3.39 -25.73 -68.36
CA SER A 49 -2.27 -24.80 -68.22
C SER A 49 -2.76 -23.36 -68.28
N VAL A 50 -2.55 -22.64 -67.18
CA VAL A 50 -2.83 -21.19 -67.06
C VAL A 50 -2.16 -20.42 -68.19
N GLN A 51 -0.89 -20.74 -68.50
CA GLN A 51 -0.12 -20.07 -69.55
C GLN A 51 -0.67 -20.32 -70.96
N GLU A 52 -1.25 -21.50 -71.21
CA GLU A 52 -1.87 -21.82 -72.50
C GLU A 52 -3.20 -21.09 -72.66
N VAL A 53 -4.00 -21.01 -71.60
CA VAL A 53 -5.24 -20.23 -71.57
C VAL A 53 -4.94 -18.74 -71.76
N GLU A 54 -3.93 -18.19 -71.08
CA GLU A 54 -3.50 -16.80 -71.27
C GLU A 54 -3.00 -16.53 -72.70
N ARG A 55 -2.24 -17.45 -73.30
CA ARG A 55 -1.79 -17.35 -74.70
C ARG A 55 -2.95 -17.39 -75.69
N SER A 56 -3.96 -18.23 -75.44
CA SER A 56 -5.14 -18.39 -76.30
C SER A 56 -5.98 -17.11 -76.41
N LEU A 57 -5.88 -16.20 -75.43
CA LEU A 57 -6.59 -14.94 -75.45
C LEU A 57 -6.04 -13.96 -76.50
N HIS A 58 -4.86 -14.17 -77.09
CA HIS A 58 -4.30 -13.34 -78.18
C HIS A 58 -4.38 -11.81 -77.93
N GLY A 59 -4.18 -11.37 -76.68
CA GLY A 59 -4.30 -9.96 -76.27
C GLY A 59 -5.72 -9.47 -75.97
N ARG A 60 -6.73 -10.34 -76.07
CA ARG A 60 -8.12 -10.09 -75.64
C ARG A 60 -8.21 -10.12 -74.11
N GLN A 61 -8.62 -9.01 -73.52
CA GLN A 61 -8.78 -8.89 -72.07
C GLN A 61 -10.24 -9.20 -71.69
N ASP A 62 -10.63 -10.48 -71.62
CA ASP A 62 -11.94 -10.85 -71.05
C ASP A 62 -11.81 -10.91 -69.52
N GLU A 63 -12.45 -9.97 -68.83
CA GLU A 63 -12.38 -9.84 -67.37
C GLU A 63 -12.82 -11.10 -66.63
N ARG A 64 -13.75 -11.89 -67.19
CA ARG A 64 -14.26 -13.10 -66.53
C ARG A 64 -13.20 -14.19 -66.51
N VAL A 65 -12.53 -14.39 -67.64
CA VAL A 65 -11.43 -15.36 -67.76
C VAL A 65 -10.28 -14.94 -66.84
N LEU A 66 -9.90 -13.66 -66.85
CA LEU A 66 -8.83 -13.14 -65.99
C LEU A 66 -9.16 -13.20 -64.49
N HIS A 67 -10.42 -12.99 -64.12
CA HIS A 67 -10.89 -13.15 -62.75
C HIS A 67 -10.70 -14.59 -62.28
N GLU A 68 -11.15 -15.57 -63.07
CA GLU A 68 -11.03 -16.97 -62.71
C GLU A 68 -9.57 -17.46 -62.70
N LEU A 69 -8.71 -16.96 -63.60
CA LEU A 69 -7.27 -17.25 -63.55
C LEU A 69 -6.61 -16.67 -62.29
N ARG A 70 -7.04 -15.47 -61.85
CA ARG A 70 -6.57 -14.87 -60.60
C ARG A 70 -7.04 -15.64 -59.39
N GLU A 71 -8.30 -16.10 -59.38
CA GLU A 71 -8.83 -16.95 -58.32
C GLU A 71 -8.11 -18.31 -58.27
N TRP A 72 -7.77 -18.89 -59.42
CA TRP A 72 -6.92 -20.09 -59.48
C TRP A 72 -5.56 -19.81 -58.84
N ALA A 73 -4.85 -18.75 -59.26
CA ALA A 73 -3.53 -18.41 -58.73
C ALA A 73 -3.54 -18.13 -57.23
N LYS A 74 -4.56 -17.43 -56.72
CA LYS A 74 -4.72 -17.11 -55.30
C LYS A 74 -4.97 -18.33 -54.43
N ASN A 75 -5.72 -19.31 -54.94
CA ASN A 75 -6.10 -20.51 -54.20
C ASN A 75 -5.21 -21.73 -54.54
N PHE A 76 -4.21 -21.54 -55.39
CA PHE A 76 -3.25 -22.57 -55.76
C PHE A 76 -2.43 -22.98 -54.53
N ILE A 77 -2.38 -24.28 -54.24
CA ILE A 77 -1.63 -24.79 -53.08
C ILE A 77 -0.27 -25.28 -53.57
N ASP A 78 0.76 -24.48 -53.33
CA ASP A 78 2.14 -24.93 -53.49
C ASP A 78 2.54 -25.80 -52.29
N ILE A 79 2.68 -27.11 -52.55
CA ILE A 79 3.03 -28.10 -51.52
C ILE A 79 4.38 -27.76 -50.88
N GLN A 80 5.35 -27.28 -51.64
CA GLN A 80 6.69 -27.02 -51.13
C GLN A 80 6.66 -25.83 -50.18
N GLN A 81 6.06 -24.71 -50.61
CA GLN A 81 5.88 -23.53 -49.75
C GLN A 81 5.06 -23.88 -48.49
N TYR A 82 4.00 -24.67 -48.64
CA TYR A 82 3.16 -25.09 -47.52
C TYR A 82 3.93 -25.95 -46.50
N MET A 83 4.80 -26.85 -46.97
CA MET A 83 5.64 -27.67 -46.10
C MET A 83 6.69 -26.84 -45.36
N ASP A 84 7.29 -25.85 -46.03
CA ASP A 84 8.25 -24.93 -45.42
C ASP A 84 7.58 -24.05 -44.35
N ASP A 85 6.40 -23.51 -44.63
CA ASP A 85 5.60 -22.74 -43.67
C ASP A 85 5.21 -23.59 -42.44
N LEU A 86 4.83 -24.85 -42.66
CA LEU A 86 4.55 -25.80 -41.57
C LEU A 86 5.80 -26.10 -40.74
N ALA A 87 6.97 -26.23 -41.36
CA ALA A 87 8.23 -26.45 -40.65
C ALA A 87 8.58 -25.25 -39.77
N VAL A 88 8.42 -24.02 -40.29
CA VAL A 88 8.60 -22.78 -39.53
C VAL A 88 7.60 -22.68 -38.38
N ALA A 89 6.32 -22.98 -38.62
CA ALA A 89 5.29 -22.96 -37.58
C ALA A 89 5.58 -23.98 -36.46
N ARG A 90 6.05 -25.19 -36.81
CA ARG A 90 6.49 -26.20 -35.84
C ARG A 90 7.73 -25.77 -35.07
N GLY A 91 8.65 -25.05 -35.70
CA GLY A 91 9.78 -24.40 -35.02
C GLY A 91 9.30 -23.44 -33.95
N ARG A 92 8.49 -22.45 -34.33
CA ARG A 92 7.92 -21.45 -33.40
C ARG A 92 7.12 -22.08 -32.26
N ALA A 93 6.35 -23.14 -32.55
CA ALA A 93 5.58 -23.85 -31.53
C ALA A 93 6.48 -24.55 -30.50
N ARG A 94 7.66 -25.04 -30.91
CA ARG A 94 8.66 -25.61 -29.98
C ARG A 94 9.27 -24.51 -29.11
N ASP A 95 9.68 -23.40 -29.72
CA ASP A 95 10.28 -22.28 -28.99
C ASP A 95 9.31 -21.72 -27.95
N LEU A 96 8.04 -21.50 -28.32
CA LEU A 96 6.98 -21.06 -27.40
C LEU A 96 6.74 -22.05 -26.26
N LYS A 97 6.88 -23.35 -26.52
CA LYS A 97 6.74 -24.39 -25.50
C LYS A 97 7.91 -24.33 -24.50
N GLU A 98 9.13 -24.15 -24.99
CA GLU A 98 10.33 -24.00 -24.15
C GLU A 98 10.27 -22.72 -23.29
N ASP A 99 9.81 -21.61 -23.88
CA ASP A 99 9.56 -20.37 -23.15
C ASP A 99 8.51 -20.56 -22.04
N LEU A 100 7.41 -21.26 -22.34
CA LEU A 100 6.37 -21.57 -21.36
C LEU A 100 6.91 -22.41 -20.20
N GLU A 101 7.68 -23.46 -20.48
CA GLU A 101 8.32 -24.30 -19.46
C GLU A 101 9.30 -23.49 -18.60
N THR A 102 10.04 -22.57 -19.23
CA THR A 102 10.96 -21.65 -18.53
C THR A 102 10.20 -20.69 -17.62
N HIS A 103 9.08 -20.12 -18.09
CA HIS A 103 8.23 -19.25 -17.28
C HIS A 103 7.58 -20.00 -16.11
N GLN A 104 7.15 -21.23 -16.31
CA GLN A 104 6.62 -22.09 -15.25
C GLN A 104 7.67 -22.36 -14.17
N ARG A 105 8.93 -22.63 -14.57
CA ARG A 105 10.03 -22.84 -13.62
C ARG A 105 10.32 -21.59 -12.79
N LYS A 106 10.41 -20.42 -13.43
CA LYS A 106 10.60 -19.13 -12.74
C LYS A 106 9.47 -18.82 -11.75
N LEU A 107 8.23 -19.12 -12.14
CA LEU A 107 7.07 -18.94 -11.27
C LEU A 107 7.10 -19.89 -10.07
N HIS A 108 7.55 -21.13 -10.26
CA HIS A 108 7.73 -22.09 -9.17
C HIS A 108 8.83 -21.64 -8.19
N GLU A 109 9.98 -21.21 -8.69
CA GLU A 109 11.09 -20.68 -7.88
C GLU A 109 10.66 -19.44 -7.07
N ALA A 110 10.01 -18.47 -7.72
CA ALA A 110 9.50 -17.28 -7.04
C ALA A 110 8.46 -17.62 -5.94
N ASN A 111 7.65 -18.68 -6.15
CA ASN A 111 6.72 -19.15 -5.13
C ASN A 111 7.43 -19.77 -3.92
N ILE A 112 8.51 -20.51 -4.14
CA ILE A 112 9.35 -21.07 -3.06
C ILE A 112 9.99 -19.92 -2.27
N ASP A 113 10.57 -18.93 -2.95
CA ASP A 113 11.18 -17.76 -2.30
C ASP A 113 10.17 -16.97 -1.48
N ARG A 114 8.97 -16.75 -2.03
CA ARG A 114 7.86 -16.11 -1.31
C ARG A 114 7.52 -16.89 -0.04
N GLU A 115 7.43 -18.22 -0.10
CA GLU A 115 7.11 -19.06 1.06
C GLU A 115 8.21 -18.97 2.13
N ASN A 116 9.49 -18.98 1.71
CA ASN A 116 10.63 -18.80 2.60
C ASN A 116 10.60 -17.43 3.31
N GLN A 117 10.24 -16.36 2.60
CA GLN A 117 10.04 -15.03 3.18
C GLN A 117 8.91 -15.02 4.20
N PHE A 118 7.77 -15.66 3.91
CA PHE A 118 6.66 -15.77 4.85
C PHE A 118 7.07 -16.51 6.13
N GLU A 119 7.84 -17.58 6.02
CA GLU A 119 8.32 -18.32 7.19
C GLU A 119 9.35 -17.52 8.00
N GLN A 120 10.17 -16.69 7.35
CA GLN A 120 11.05 -15.74 8.05
C GLN A 120 10.24 -14.68 8.81
N ILE A 121 9.21 -14.09 8.19
CA ILE A 121 8.32 -13.13 8.83
C ILE A 121 7.62 -13.77 10.03
N ARG A 122 7.11 -15.00 9.89
CA ARG A 122 6.47 -15.74 10.98
C ARG A 122 7.41 -15.94 12.18
N ARG A 123 8.67 -16.30 11.94
CA ARG A 123 9.69 -16.42 13.01
C ARG A 123 9.96 -15.08 13.70
N LEU A 124 10.06 -14.00 12.94
CA LEU A 124 10.26 -12.65 13.49
C LEU A 124 9.06 -12.21 14.34
N LEU A 125 7.83 -12.42 13.86
CA LEU A 125 6.62 -12.12 14.61
C LEU A 125 6.59 -12.86 15.95
N LYS A 126 6.89 -14.16 15.96
CA LYS A 126 6.96 -14.95 17.20
C LYS A 126 8.03 -14.41 18.16
N LYS A 127 9.19 -13.99 17.64
CA LYS A 127 10.24 -13.38 18.48
C LYS A 127 9.77 -12.04 19.08
N THR A 128 9.11 -11.20 18.29
CA THR A 128 8.55 -9.92 18.75
C THR A 128 7.45 -10.11 19.79
N GLU A 129 6.61 -11.12 19.63
CA GLU A 129 5.56 -11.48 20.59
C GLU A 129 6.16 -11.91 21.93
N ASN A 130 7.13 -12.84 21.91
CA ASN A 130 7.87 -13.22 23.12
C ASN A 130 8.57 -12.02 23.79
N GLN A 131 9.16 -11.12 23.01
CA GLN A 131 9.77 -9.90 23.54
C GLN A 131 8.73 -8.99 24.20
N ARG A 132 7.55 -8.87 23.61
CA ARG A 132 6.44 -8.09 24.18
C ARG A 132 5.96 -8.69 25.50
N GLU A 133 5.81 -10.01 25.58
CA GLU A 133 5.46 -10.71 26.84
C GLU A 133 6.51 -10.47 27.93
N ASN A 134 7.81 -10.58 27.60
CA ASN A 134 8.89 -10.29 28.54
C ASN A 134 8.88 -8.84 29.04
N ILE A 135 8.50 -7.88 28.20
CA ILE A 135 8.39 -6.47 28.61
C ILE A 135 7.19 -6.28 29.55
N LEU A 136 6.06 -6.96 29.28
CA LEU A 136 4.89 -6.89 30.15
C LEU A 136 5.19 -7.45 31.55
N THR A 137 5.83 -8.63 31.63
CA THR A 137 6.22 -9.21 32.91
C THR A 137 7.26 -8.36 33.66
N LEU A 138 8.22 -7.76 32.93
CA LEU A 138 9.17 -6.84 33.55
C LEU A 138 8.48 -5.59 34.11
N ASN A 139 7.49 -5.04 33.39
CA ASN A 139 6.71 -3.90 33.87
C ASN A 139 5.87 -4.26 35.11
N GLU A 140 5.27 -5.44 35.16
CA GLU A 140 4.59 -5.95 36.35
C GLU A 140 5.54 -6.03 37.54
N ASN A 141 6.71 -6.64 37.37
CA ASN A 141 7.74 -6.70 38.42
C ASN A 141 8.21 -5.32 38.89
N ILE A 142 8.34 -4.35 37.97
CA ILE A 142 8.71 -2.97 38.31
C ILE A 142 7.61 -2.30 39.16
N ASN A 143 6.34 -2.49 38.80
CA ASN A 143 5.22 -1.94 39.56
C ASN A 143 5.17 -2.53 40.97
N GLU A 144 5.33 -3.85 41.13
CA GLU A 144 5.43 -4.51 42.44
C GLU A 144 6.61 -3.95 43.26
N LEU A 145 7.78 -3.75 42.64
CA LEU A 145 8.94 -3.18 43.32
C LEU A 145 8.69 -1.73 43.77
N LEU A 146 7.94 -0.95 42.99
CA LEU A 146 7.57 0.42 43.34
C LEU A 146 6.61 0.46 44.54
N GLU A 147 5.65 -0.46 44.60
CA GLU A 147 4.76 -0.61 45.76
C GLU A 147 5.54 -0.97 47.03
N VAL A 148 6.40 -1.99 46.96
CA VAL A 148 7.26 -2.37 48.09
C VAL A 148 8.18 -1.22 48.52
N LYS A 149 8.71 -0.45 47.56
CA LYS A 149 9.54 0.72 47.89
C LYS A 149 8.72 1.79 48.63
N LEU A 150 7.49 2.04 48.22
CA LEU A 150 6.60 3.00 48.87
C LEU A 150 6.27 2.57 50.30
N GLU A 151 5.92 1.30 50.51
CA GLU A 151 5.68 0.74 51.86
C GLU A 151 6.91 0.85 52.76
N ARG A 152 8.09 0.51 52.22
CA ARG A 152 9.36 0.65 52.93
C ARG A 152 9.63 2.10 53.33
N ASP A 153 9.41 3.06 52.42
CA ASP A 153 9.64 4.48 52.69
C ASP A 153 8.69 5.00 53.80
N GLN A 154 7.43 4.54 53.82
CA GLN A 154 6.46 4.83 54.88
C GLN A 154 6.90 4.26 56.24
N LEU A 155 7.33 2.99 56.28
CA LEU A 155 7.82 2.34 57.50
C LEU A 155 9.08 3.01 58.06
N VAL A 156 9.96 3.51 57.19
CA VAL A 156 11.14 4.28 57.62
C VAL A 156 10.71 5.58 58.29
N GLU A 157 9.76 6.31 57.70
CA GLU A 157 9.24 7.56 58.27
C GLU A 157 8.56 7.33 59.63
N GLU A 158 7.77 6.26 59.77
CA GLU A 158 7.14 5.90 61.05
C GLU A 158 8.18 5.50 62.11
N ASN A 159 9.21 4.75 61.74
CA ASN A 159 10.30 4.39 62.65
C ASN A 159 11.09 5.62 63.11
N GLU A 160 11.34 6.59 62.24
CA GLU A 160 11.98 7.86 62.60
C GLU A 160 11.13 8.65 63.61
N LYS A 161 9.82 8.78 63.36
CA LYS A 161 8.88 9.42 64.30
C LYS A 161 8.86 8.70 65.66
N MET A 162 8.85 7.37 65.66
CA MET A 162 8.89 6.58 66.88
C MET A 162 10.21 6.75 67.64
N ALA A 163 11.34 6.79 66.94
CA ALA A 163 12.64 7.04 67.53
C ALA A 163 12.73 8.43 68.17
N GLU A 164 12.19 9.46 67.51
CA GLU A 164 12.10 10.81 68.08
C GLU A 164 11.21 10.86 69.31
N ALA A 165 10.04 10.22 69.27
CA ALA A 165 9.14 10.11 70.42
C ALA A 165 9.84 9.42 71.60
N ASN A 166 10.49 8.28 71.36
CA ASN A 166 11.28 7.58 72.38
C ASN A 166 12.39 8.45 72.96
N LYS A 167 13.09 9.23 72.12
CA LYS A 167 14.11 10.17 72.58
C LYS A 167 13.52 11.25 73.50
N ARG A 168 12.34 11.79 73.17
CA ARG A 168 11.62 12.77 74.02
C ARG A 168 11.17 12.15 75.34
N TYR A 169 10.61 10.95 75.30
CA TYR A 169 10.25 10.21 76.51
C TYR A 169 11.47 9.97 77.41
N HIS A 170 12.61 9.60 76.82
CA HIS A 170 13.83 9.40 77.58
C HIS A 170 14.32 10.69 78.25
N LEU A 171 14.32 11.81 77.52
CA LEU A 171 14.68 13.12 78.05
C LEU A 171 13.76 13.54 79.19
N HIS A 172 12.44 13.41 79.02
CA HIS A 172 11.49 13.74 80.07
C HIS A 172 11.68 12.85 81.31
N THR A 173 11.96 11.56 81.10
CA THR A 173 12.24 10.62 82.19
C THR A 173 13.51 11.02 82.95
N THR A 174 14.55 11.51 82.26
CA THR A 174 15.76 12.02 82.93
C THR A 174 15.48 13.30 83.72
N GLU A 175 14.72 14.25 83.16
CA GLU A 175 14.32 15.48 83.86
C GLU A 175 13.49 15.19 85.12
N LEU A 176 12.56 14.22 85.04
CA LEU A 176 11.78 13.79 86.20
C LEU A 176 12.66 13.17 87.28
N LYS A 177 13.65 12.35 86.90
CA LYS A 177 14.62 11.78 87.86
C LYS A 177 15.42 12.87 88.56
N GLU A 178 15.95 13.84 87.83
CA GLU A 178 16.68 14.98 88.40
C GLU A 178 15.80 15.80 89.35
N LYS A 179 14.52 15.99 89.00
CA LYS A 179 13.57 16.71 89.85
C LYS A 179 13.16 15.93 91.11
N VAL A 180 13.09 14.61 91.02
CA VAL A 180 12.88 13.74 92.19
C VAL A 180 14.10 13.77 93.11
N GLU A 181 15.32 13.77 92.56
CA GLU A 181 16.54 13.91 93.35
C GLU A 181 16.60 15.27 94.06
N SER A 182 16.30 16.37 93.36
CA SER A 182 16.32 17.71 93.97
C SER A 182 15.24 17.88 95.05
N LEU A 183 14.03 17.35 94.82
CA LEU A 183 12.98 17.32 95.84
C LEU A 183 13.36 16.42 97.03
N ALA A 184 14.08 15.33 96.81
CA ALA A 184 14.57 14.49 97.89
C ALA A 184 15.65 15.20 98.73
N GLU A 185 16.50 16.02 98.11
CA GLU A 185 17.46 16.87 98.81
C GLU A 185 16.80 18.02 99.57
N GLU A 186 15.80 18.68 98.97
CA GLU A 186 14.99 19.69 99.66
C GLU A 186 14.25 19.08 100.85
N LYS A 187 13.69 17.87 100.69
CA LYS A 187 13.05 17.14 101.77
C LYS A 187 14.03 16.83 102.91
N LYS A 188 15.27 16.42 102.63
CA LYS A 188 16.30 16.22 103.68
C LYS A 188 16.56 17.50 104.49
N ILE A 189 16.53 18.67 103.84
CA ILE A 189 16.71 19.96 104.52
C ILE A 189 15.51 20.27 105.41
N ILE A 190 14.29 20.06 104.91
CA ILE A 190 13.06 20.26 105.68
C ILE A 190 13.00 19.32 106.88
N ASP A 191 13.31 18.03 106.70
CA ASP A 191 13.35 17.04 107.78
C ASP A 191 14.36 17.49 108.86
N ALA A 192 15.56 17.96 108.48
CA ALA A 192 16.55 18.48 109.43
C ALA A 192 16.11 19.78 110.14
N GLN A 193 15.35 20.64 109.46
CA GLN A 193 14.74 21.84 110.05
C GLN A 193 13.61 21.46 111.01
N GLN A 194 12.81 20.45 110.68
CA GLN A 194 11.78 19.91 111.56
C GLN A 194 12.39 19.28 112.81
N ASP A 195 13.47 18.50 112.70
CA ASP A 195 14.21 17.98 113.86
C ASP A 195 14.71 19.13 114.76
N GLN A 196 15.19 20.24 114.18
CA GLN A 196 15.56 21.44 114.95
C GLN A 196 14.35 22.11 115.60
N ILE A 197 13.22 22.21 114.91
CA ILE A 197 11.98 22.79 115.45
C ILE A 197 11.44 21.91 116.58
N GLU A 198 11.43 20.59 116.43
CA GLU A 198 11.00 19.63 117.45
C GLU A 198 11.91 19.74 118.68
N PHE A 199 13.23 19.84 118.49
CA PHE A 199 14.18 20.12 119.58
C PHE A 199 13.91 21.46 120.28
N LEU A 200 13.49 22.50 119.54
CA LEU A 200 13.11 23.80 120.11
C LEU A 200 11.74 23.76 120.79
N GLN A 201 10.78 23.00 120.28
CA GLN A 201 9.46 22.80 120.86
C GLN A 201 9.54 21.99 122.17
N ASP A 202 10.34 20.93 122.22
CA ASP A 202 10.66 20.19 123.45
C ASP A 202 11.28 21.10 124.51
N LYS A 203 12.10 22.08 124.09
CA LYS A 203 12.72 23.08 124.97
C LYS A 203 11.74 24.16 125.45
N ILE A 204 10.72 24.50 124.64
CA ILE A 204 9.63 25.42 125.01
C ILE A 204 8.62 24.72 125.93
N GLN A 205 8.33 23.44 125.70
CA GLN A 205 7.42 22.63 126.52
C GLN A 205 8.00 22.30 127.90
N ALA A 206 9.33 22.39 128.06
CA ALA A 206 10.01 22.36 129.36
C ALA A 206 9.87 23.65 130.20
N LEU A 207 9.27 24.73 129.69
CA LEU A 207 9.16 26.03 130.41
C LEU A 207 7.75 26.68 130.45
N GLY A 208 6.70 26.03 129.98
CA GLY A 208 5.36 26.64 130.05
C GLY A 208 4.23 25.62 129.94
N GLY A 209 3.58 25.34 131.06
CA GLY A 209 2.30 24.62 131.10
C GLY A 209 1.10 25.58 130.99
N GLY A 210 -0.03 25.05 130.54
CA GLY A 210 -1.37 25.62 130.83
C GLY A 210 -2.28 25.89 129.63
N GLU A 211 -3.09 24.88 129.29
CA GLU A 211 -4.55 24.85 129.02
C GLU A 211 -5.33 25.91 128.20
N GLY A 212 -6.25 25.37 127.35
CA GLY A 212 -7.59 25.88 126.99
C GLY A 212 -7.69 26.73 125.71
N GLU A 213 -8.71 26.66 124.85
CA GLU A 213 -9.94 25.87 124.71
C GLU A 213 -10.51 26.18 123.28
N GLU A 214 -11.43 25.34 122.79
CA GLU A 214 -12.17 25.39 121.50
C GLU A 214 -13.07 26.66 121.33
N PRO A 215 -13.75 26.97 120.18
CA PRO A 215 -14.70 26.08 119.50
C PRO A 215 -14.83 26.15 117.95
N THR A 216 -15.13 24.96 117.37
CA THR A 216 -16.05 24.62 116.27
C THR A 216 -16.51 25.64 115.21
N VAL A 217 -16.47 25.25 113.92
CA VAL A 217 -17.65 24.90 113.08
C VAL A 217 -17.24 23.86 112.02
N LYS A 218 -18.08 22.82 111.86
CA LYS A 218 -18.01 21.63 110.97
C LYS A 218 -19.19 21.70 109.95
N PRO A 219 -19.46 20.70 109.08
CA PRO A 219 -18.61 20.04 108.08
C PRO A 219 -19.40 19.68 106.77
N GLY A 220 -18.74 18.97 105.85
CA GLY A 220 -19.38 18.14 104.80
C GLY A 220 -18.31 17.68 103.80
N VAL A 221 -17.56 16.58 104.02
CA VAL A 221 -17.89 15.15 103.74
C VAL A 221 -18.09 14.96 102.22
N SER A 222 -17.37 14.13 101.44
CA SER A 222 -16.65 12.84 101.65
C SER A 222 -15.84 12.53 100.36
N VAL A 223 -14.59 12.00 100.42
CA VAL A 223 -14.12 10.60 100.13
C VAL A 223 -14.73 9.95 98.86
N ASP A 224 -14.03 9.26 97.94
CA ASP A 224 -12.89 8.31 97.94
C ASP A 224 -12.37 8.19 96.48
N ALA A 225 -11.07 8.11 96.17
CA ALA A 225 -10.16 6.94 96.15
C ALA A 225 -10.01 6.21 94.80
N ALA A 226 -8.76 5.82 94.54
CA ALA A 226 -8.26 4.71 93.72
C ALA A 226 -8.41 4.86 92.18
N ALA A 227 -7.28 4.96 91.45
CA ALA A 227 -6.56 3.83 90.81
C ALA A 227 -7.33 3.31 89.57
N SER A 228 -6.77 2.86 88.46
CA SER A 228 -5.42 2.74 87.90
C SER A 228 -5.63 2.09 86.52
N THR A 229 -4.68 2.29 85.60
CA THR A 229 -4.19 1.31 84.60
C THR A 229 -5.06 0.82 83.43
N THR A 230 -4.41 0.87 82.24
CA THR A 230 -4.33 -0.16 81.16
C THR A 230 -5.61 -0.49 80.39
N ASP A 231 -5.63 -0.87 79.11
CA ASP A 231 -4.72 -0.95 77.96
C ASP A 231 -5.61 -1.45 76.79
N THR A 232 -5.08 -1.41 75.56
CA THR A 232 -5.45 -2.22 74.37
C THR A 232 -6.82 -1.92 73.73
N ASP A 233 -6.92 -1.34 72.52
CA ASP A 233 -6.51 -1.81 71.17
C ASP A 233 -7.40 -2.92 70.57
N ALA A 234 -7.32 -3.05 69.25
CA ALA A 234 -8.12 -3.80 68.27
C ALA A 234 -9.42 -3.10 67.87
N GLY A 235 -9.70 -2.80 66.59
CA GLY A 235 -9.11 -3.30 65.36
C GLY A 235 -10.21 -3.68 64.38
N GLU A 236 -9.97 -3.33 63.12
CA GLU A 236 -10.51 -3.94 61.89
C GLU A 236 -11.90 -3.57 61.32
N ASN A 237 -11.78 -2.96 60.13
CA ASN A 237 -12.34 -3.34 58.83
C ASN A 237 -13.85 -3.39 58.57
N GLY A 238 -14.24 -2.71 57.48
CA GLY A 238 -15.38 -3.14 56.67
C GLY A 238 -16.09 -2.07 55.83
N SER A 239 -15.54 -1.77 54.65
CA SER A 239 -16.22 -1.63 53.35
C SER A 239 -17.62 -0.95 53.24
N ARG A 240 -17.71 0.07 52.37
CA ARG A 240 -18.51 0.09 51.11
C ARG A 240 -19.21 1.43 50.84
N SER A 241 -18.81 2.05 49.71
CA SER A 241 -19.59 2.76 48.67
C SER A 241 -20.78 3.66 49.06
N GLU A 242 -20.78 4.92 48.62
CA GLU A 242 -21.68 5.45 47.56
C GLU A 242 -21.37 6.93 47.25
N ALA A 243 -21.25 7.29 45.96
CA ALA A 243 -20.98 8.65 45.46
C ALA A 243 -22.27 9.31 44.94
N PRO A 244 -22.37 10.66 44.89
CA PRO A 244 -23.60 11.33 44.48
C PRO A 244 -23.77 11.40 42.95
N ILE A 245 -25.05 11.39 42.59
CA ILE A 245 -25.70 11.24 41.27
C ILE A 245 -25.40 12.41 40.30
N ILE A 246 -25.09 12.08 39.04
CA ILE A 246 -24.95 13.01 37.90
C ILE A 246 -26.28 13.02 37.10
N PRO A 247 -26.82 14.16 36.65
CA PRO A 247 -28.04 14.22 35.84
C PRO A 247 -27.79 13.85 34.36
N PRO A 248 -28.82 13.35 33.63
CA PRO A 248 -28.67 12.91 32.24
C PRO A 248 -28.59 14.09 31.26
N ALA A 249 -27.71 13.96 30.27
CA ALA A 249 -27.54 14.92 29.19
C ALA A 249 -28.71 14.87 28.17
N PRO A 250 -29.12 16.01 27.58
CA PRO A 250 -30.19 16.06 26.59
C PRO A 250 -29.76 15.53 25.20
N PRO A 251 -30.72 15.07 24.37
CA PRO A 251 -30.44 14.56 23.02
C PRO A 251 -30.00 15.67 22.04
N PRO A 252 -29.13 15.38 21.05
CA PRO A 252 -28.69 16.36 20.07
C PRO A 252 -29.81 16.74 19.07
N PRO A 253 -29.91 18.02 18.65
CA PRO A 253 -30.87 18.50 17.67
C PRO A 253 -30.53 18.08 16.22
N PRO A 254 -31.52 18.10 15.30
CA PRO A 254 -31.33 17.75 13.89
C PRO A 254 -30.52 18.83 13.17
N ILE A 255 -29.48 18.43 12.43
CA ILE A 255 -28.74 19.34 11.55
C ILE A 255 -29.49 19.39 10.21
N ASP A 256 -30.34 20.39 10.08
CA ASP A 256 -30.78 20.90 8.78
C ASP A 256 -29.65 21.71 8.13
N GLY A 257 -29.46 21.44 6.83
CA GLY A 257 -29.05 22.46 5.86
C GLY A 257 -27.57 22.81 5.76
N VAL A 258 -26.85 22.16 4.84
CA VAL A 258 -25.75 22.78 4.08
C VAL A 258 -25.87 22.32 2.62
N PRO A 259 -25.79 23.23 1.62
CA PRO A 259 -26.30 23.01 0.27
C PRO A 259 -25.40 22.08 -0.56
N MET A 260 -26.02 21.25 -1.40
CA MET A 260 -25.35 20.51 -2.47
C MET A 260 -24.63 21.48 -3.41
N ALA A 261 -23.30 21.42 -3.43
CA ALA A 261 -22.50 21.86 -4.56
C ALA A 261 -22.48 20.74 -5.62
N PRO A 262 -22.48 21.08 -6.93
CA PRO A 262 -22.72 20.15 -8.02
C PRO A 262 -21.55 19.18 -8.19
N ALA A 263 -21.86 17.89 -8.35
CA ALA A 263 -20.89 16.89 -8.76
C ALA A 263 -20.43 17.16 -10.20
N PHE A 264 -19.37 17.94 -10.38
CA PHE A 264 -18.61 17.96 -11.61
C PHE A 264 -17.68 16.74 -11.63
N VAL A 265 -18.21 15.61 -12.10
CA VAL A 265 -17.38 14.56 -12.71
C VAL A 265 -17.26 14.91 -14.19
N PRO A 266 -16.07 15.24 -14.71
CA PRO A 266 -15.93 15.52 -16.14
C PRO A 266 -16.15 14.22 -16.92
N PRO A 267 -16.92 14.25 -18.02
CA PRO A 267 -17.01 13.10 -18.92
C PRO A 267 -15.64 12.82 -19.56
N PRO A 268 -15.33 11.55 -19.89
CA PRO A 268 -14.10 11.21 -20.58
C PRO A 268 -14.01 11.93 -21.94
N PRO A 269 -12.82 12.34 -22.38
CA PRO A 269 -12.66 13.14 -23.59
C PRO A 269 -13.08 12.35 -24.84
N PRO A 270 -13.72 13.00 -25.82
CA PRO A 270 -14.06 12.37 -27.09
C PRO A 270 -12.77 12.12 -27.88
N ILE A 271 -12.44 10.85 -28.10
CA ILE A 271 -11.45 10.48 -29.11
C ILE A 271 -12.08 10.79 -30.47
N GLY A 272 -11.57 11.85 -31.11
CA GLY A 272 -12.06 12.37 -32.37
C GLY A 272 -12.02 11.35 -33.50
N GLY A 273 -13.18 11.15 -34.12
CA GLY A 273 -13.40 10.41 -35.36
C GLY A 273 -14.88 10.55 -35.71
N GLY A 274 -15.20 11.48 -36.60
CA GLY A 274 -16.56 11.91 -36.89
C GLY A 274 -17.44 10.89 -37.63
N LEU A 275 -18.73 11.24 -37.65
CA LEU A 275 -19.84 10.69 -38.45
C LEU A 275 -20.40 9.34 -37.95
N VAL A 276 -21.61 9.36 -37.37
CA VAL A 276 -22.90 8.98 -37.99
C VAL A 276 -23.99 9.13 -36.91
N GLY A 277 -25.09 9.82 -37.26
CA GLY A 277 -26.16 10.20 -36.35
C GLY A 277 -27.01 9.04 -35.87
N VAL A 278 -26.75 8.58 -34.66
CA VAL A 278 -27.72 7.80 -33.86
C VAL A 278 -28.42 8.79 -32.92
N PRO A 279 -29.77 8.86 -32.89
CA PRO A 279 -30.47 9.75 -31.97
C PRO A 279 -30.07 9.41 -30.53
N MET A 280 -29.59 10.41 -29.78
CA MET A 280 -29.24 10.28 -28.38
C MET A 280 -30.48 9.90 -27.57
N LYS A 281 -30.54 8.65 -27.09
CA LYS A 281 -31.54 8.20 -26.09
C LYS A 281 -31.41 9.07 -24.82
N LYS A 282 -32.53 9.36 -24.16
CA LYS A 282 -32.55 10.10 -22.89
C LYS A 282 -31.70 9.36 -21.86
N ALA A 283 -30.69 10.01 -21.31
CA ALA A 283 -29.87 9.45 -20.24
C ALA A 283 -30.69 9.41 -18.94
N VAL A 284 -30.85 8.23 -18.35
CA VAL A 284 -31.41 8.08 -17.01
C VAL A 284 -30.31 8.44 -16.01
N VAL A 285 -30.55 9.49 -15.23
CA VAL A 285 -29.62 9.93 -14.18
C VAL A 285 -30.10 9.35 -12.86
N PRO A 286 -29.36 8.44 -12.21
CA PRO A 286 -29.76 7.86 -10.94
C PRO A 286 -29.65 8.87 -9.80
N ASN A 287 -30.47 8.71 -8.75
CA ASN A 287 -30.44 9.61 -7.59
C ASN A 287 -29.25 9.33 -6.65
N VAL A 288 -28.72 8.10 -6.70
CA VAL A 288 -27.61 7.62 -5.84
C VAL A 288 -26.48 7.03 -6.70
N PRO A 289 -25.22 7.04 -6.21
CA PRO A 289 -24.11 6.45 -6.95
C PRO A 289 -24.26 4.93 -7.01
N LEU A 290 -24.41 4.40 -8.22
CA LEU A 290 -24.52 2.96 -8.49
C LEU A 290 -23.19 2.38 -9.00
N PRO A 291 -22.91 1.09 -8.75
CA PRO A 291 -21.74 0.42 -9.27
C PRO A 291 -21.79 0.41 -10.79
N MET A 292 -20.65 0.70 -11.42
CA MET A 292 -20.54 0.70 -12.86
C MET A 292 -20.66 -0.72 -13.41
N LEU A 293 -21.54 -0.90 -14.38
CA LEU A 293 -21.61 -2.14 -15.14
C LEU A 293 -20.47 -2.16 -16.17
N ASN A 294 -19.53 -3.11 -16.04
CA ASN A 294 -18.36 -3.25 -16.90
C ASN A 294 -18.70 -3.91 -18.25
N TRP A 295 -19.62 -3.32 -19.01
CA TRP A 295 -19.99 -3.77 -20.35
C TRP A 295 -19.20 -3.05 -21.45
N LEU A 296 -19.07 -3.71 -22.61
CA LEU A 296 -18.46 -3.12 -23.80
C LEU A 296 -19.57 -2.63 -24.75
N PRO A 297 -19.70 -1.32 -24.99
CA PRO A 297 -20.75 -0.78 -25.85
C PRO A 297 -20.50 -1.17 -27.33
N ILE A 298 -21.56 -1.62 -28.00
CA ILE A 298 -21.53 -1.93 -29.43
C ILE A 298 -21.69 -0.62 -30.23
N LYS A 299 -20.74 -0.35 -31.13
CA LYS A 299 -20.71 0.91 -31.89
C LYS A 299 -21.67 0.94 -33.08
N ASN A 300 -22.04 -0.22 -33.65
CA ASN A 300 -22.93 -0.30 -34.81
C ASN A 300 -23.98 -1.41 -34.62
N PRO A 301 -25.22 -1.07 -34.24
CA PRO A 301 -26.27 -2.05 -33.98
C PRO A 301 -27.04 -2.51 -35.23
N GLU A 302 -26.78 -1.98 -36.43
CA GLU A 302 -27.61 -2.14 -37.65
C GLU A 302 -27.84 -3.59 -38.13
N HIS A 303 -26.96 -4.53 -37.77
CA HIS A 303 -27.06 -5.95 -38.10
C HIS A 303 -27.11 -6.84 -36.85
N THR A 304 -27.60 -6.30 -35.74
CA THR A 304 -27.67 -7.01 -34.46
C THR A 304 -29.10 -7.05 -33.94
N ILE A 305 -29.34 -7.93 -32.97
CA ILE A 305 -30.63 -8.01 -32.27
C ILE A 305 -31.03 -6.66 -31.64
N PHE A 306 -30.08 -5.79 -31.34
CA PHE A 306 -30.32 -4.50 -30.68
C PHE A 306 -30.97 -3.45 -31.59
N LYS A 307 -31.09 -3.69 -32.90
CA LYS A 307 -31.76 -2.78 -33.83
C LYS A 307 -33.25 -2.63 -33.52
N ASP A 308 -33.91 -3.73 -33.16
CA ASP A 308 -35.36 -3.78 -32.95
C ASP A 308 -35.74 -3.66 -31.46
N LEU A 309 -34.76 -3.52 -30.55
CA LEU A 309 -35.01 -3.33 -29.12
C LEU A 309 -35.28 -1.86 -28.80
N ASN A 310 -36.48 -1.58 -28.28
CA ASN A 310 -36.83 -0.30 -27.69
C ASN A 310 -36.94 -0.40 -26.16
N ASP A 311 -36.01 0.25 -25.47
CA ASP A 311 -35.91 0.21 -24.00
C ASP A 311 -36.82 1.25 -23.32
N GLU A 312 -37.42 2.19 -24.08
CA GLU A 312 -38.21 3.31 -23.52
C GLU A 312 -39.47 2.82 -22.78
N ALA A 313 -40.18 1.84 -23.32
CA ALA A 313 -41.37 1.27 -22.68
C ALA A 313 -41.03 0.55 -21.36
N VAL A 314 -39.82 0.02 -21.25
CA VAL A 314 -39.31 -0.66 -20.04
C VAL A 314 -38.90 0.37 -19.00
N LEU A 315 -38.26 1.47 -19.41
CA LEU A 315 -37.87 2.56 -18.53
C LEU A 315 -39.07 3.32 -17.93
N GLU A 316 -40.19 3.41 -18.64
CA GLU A 316 -41.42 4.04 -18.13
C GLU A 316 -42.21 3.15 -17.15
N THR A 317 -42.02 1.84 -17.19
CA THR A 317 -42.78 0.87 -16.36
C THR A 317 -42.05 0.42 -15.11
N ILE A 318 -40.74 0.63 -15.02
CA ILE A 318 -39.92 0.20 -13.88
C ILE A 318 -39.69 1.35 -12.90
N ASP A 319 -39.99 1.13 -11.62
CA ASP A 319 -39.55 1.99 -10.52
C ASP A 319 -38.10 1.64 -10.12
N PHE A 320 -37.19 2.60 -10.29
CA PHE A 320 -35.78 2.43 -9.96
C PHE A 320 -35.45 2.67 -8.48
N SER A 321 -36.41 3.10 -7.66
CA SER A 321 -36.16 3.46 -6.25
C SER A 321 -35.65 2.27 -5.42
N GLU A 322 -36.27 1.10 -5.57
CA GLU A 322 -35.84 -0.12 -4.87
C GLU A 322 -34.48 -0.63 -5.40
N PHE A 323 -34.30 -0.58 -6.72
CA PHE A 323 -33.05 -0.93 -7.38
C PHE A 323 -31.89 -0.05 -6.89
N GLU A 324 -32.10 1.26 -6.83
CA GLU A 324 -31.14 2.22 -6.32
C GLU A 324 -30.76 1.96 -4.86
N ALA A 325 -31.74 1.65 -4.01
CA ALA A 325 -31.51 1.34 -2.61
C ALA A 325 -30.69 0.04 -2.41
N MET A 326 -30.91 -0.97 -3.26
CA MET A 326 -30.18 -2.25 -3.20
C MET A 326 -28.77 -2.16 -3.76
N PHE A 327 -28.58 -1.40 -4.84
CA PHE A 327 -27.31 -1.34 -5.56
C PHE A 327 -26.48 -0.10 -5.23
N GLN A 328 -26.92 0.83 -4.38
CA GLN A 328 -26.10 1.99 -4.02
C GLN A 328 -24.71 1.59 -3.51
N VAL A 329 -23.68 2.25 -4.04
CA VAL A 329 -22.32 2.12 -3.54
C VAL A 329 -22.26 2.86 -2.21
N LYS A 330 -22.22 2.09 -1.10
CA LYS A 330 -21.85 2.65 0.20
C LYS A 330 -20.52 3.36 0.01
N ARG A 331 -20.41 4.64 0.38
CA ARG A 331 -19.12 5.33 0.46
C ARG A 331 -18.26 4.57 1.46
N ILE A 332 -17.48 3.61 0.97
CA ILE A 332 -16.34 3.11 1.71
C ILE A 332 -15.43 4.32 1.80
N GLU A 333 -15.17 4.80 3.02
CA GLU A 333 -14.13 5.81 3.24
C GLU A 333 -12.87 5.29 2.53
N LYS A 334 -12.48 5.94 1.43
CA LYS A 334 -11.33 5.52 0.63
C LYS A 334 -10.15 5.42 1.58
N SER A 335 -9.49 4.26 1.63
CA SER A 335 -8.33 4.07 2.48
C SER A 335 -7.28 5.13 2.12
N LYS A 336 -6.48 5.58 3.10
CA LYS A 336 -5.34 6.48 2.84
C LYS A 336 -4.42 5.97 1.73
N LYS A 337 -4.37 4.64 1.51
CA LYS A 337 -3.63 4.02 0.40
C LYS A 337 -4.28 4.26 -0.98
N ASP A 338 -5.60 4.26 -1.07
CA ASP A 338 -6.32 4.43 -2.33
C ASP A 338 -6.28 5.89 -2.78
N LEU A 339 -6.44 6.82 -1.83
CA LEU A 339 -6.26 8.27 -2.06
C LEU A 339 -4.84 8.57 -2.58
N LYS A 340 -3.81 7.97 -1.94
CA LYS A 340 -2.42 8.15 -2.36
C LYS A 340 -2.11 7.52 -3.72
N ARG A 341 -2.80 6.45 -4.08
CA ARG A 341 -2.68 5.82 -5.41
C ARG A 341 -3.31 6.69 -6.48
N GLU A 342 -4.47 7.28 -6.20
CA GLU A 342 -5.18 8.18 -7.11
C GLU A 342 -4.41 9.50 -7.32
N GLU A 343 -3.86 10.08 -6.25
CA GLU A 343 -2.93 11.23 -6.35
C GLU A 343 -1.68 10.90 -7.19
N ASN A 344 -1.11 9.71 -7.01
CA ASN A 344 0.05 9.28 -7.81
C ASN A 344 -0.30 9.07 -9.29
N LEU A 345 -1.51 8.60 -9.60
CA LEU A 345 -1.99 8.43 -10.97
C LEU A 345 -2.30 9.77 -11.64
N GLN A 346 -2.87 10.73 -10.90
CA GLN A 346 -3.08 12.10 -11.37
C GLN A 346 -1.74 12.78 -11.68
N LYS A 347 -0.76 12.70 -10.77
CA LYS A 347 0.60 13.22 -10.99
C LYS A 347 1.28 12.60 -12.20
N LEU A 348 1.00 11.33 -12.51
CA LEU A 348 1.53 10.67 -13.70
C LEU A 348 0.86 11.18 -14.99
N SER A 349 -0.42 11.57 -14.93
CA SER A 349 -1.16 12.12 -16.07
C SER A 349 -0.84 13.58 -16.39
N GLU A 350 -0.34 14.32 -15.39
CA GLU A 350 0.11 15.71 -15.51
C GLU A 350 1.55 15.83 -16.05
N GLN A 351 2.25 14.71 -16.24
CA GLN A 351 3.62 14.72 -16.74
C GLN A 351 3.69 14.99 -18.24
N LEU A 352 4.62 15.86 -18.61
CA LEU A 352 4.99 16.21 -19.96
C LEU A 352 5.89 15.12 -20.54
N HIS A 353 5.36 14.39 -21.53
CA HIS A 353 6.07 13.35 -22.25
C HIS A 353 6.54 13.87 -23.61
N LEU A 354 7.84 14.13 -23.71
CA LEU A 354 8.47 14.69 -24.91
C LEU A 354 9.19 13.62 -25.75
N ILE A 355 9.56 12.50 -25.12
CA ILE A 355 10.25 11.40 -25.77
C ILE A 355 9.24 10.32 -26.12
N GLU A 356 9.48 9.59 -27.22
CA GLU A 356 8.64 8.44 -27.61
C GLU A 356 8.45 7.47 -26.43
N GLN A 357 7.20 7.09 -26.17
CA GLN A 357 6.83 6.35 -24.95
C GLN A 357 7.58 5.02 -24.79
N ARG A 358 7.90 4.32 -25.90
CA ARG A 358 8.68 3.08 -25.89
C ARG A 358 10.12 3.36 -25.45
N ARG A 359 10.74 4.41 -26.00
CA ARG A 359 12.10 4.84 -25.65
C ARG A 359 12.18 5.34 -24.21
N ALA A 360 11.21 6.14 -23.76
CA ALA A 360 11.11 6.60 -22.38
C ALA A 360 11.01 5.44 -21.37
N ARG A 361 10.20 4.41 -21.66
CA ARG A 361 10.10 3.21 -20.80
C ARG A 361 11.43 2.45 -20.73
N ASN A 362 12.07 2.22 -21.88
CA ASN A 362 13.37 1.54 -21.94
C ASN A 362 14.44 2.30 -21.16
N LEU A 363 14.40 3.63 -21.20
CA LEU A 363 15.30 4.49 -20.46
C LEU A 363 15.10 4.41 -18.95
N VAL A 364 13.85 4.40 -18.48
CA VAL A 364 13.56 4.22 -17.05
C VAL A 364 14.06 2.86 -16.55
N ILE A 365 13.92 1.80 -17.37
CA ILE A 365 14.47 0.48 -17.06
C ILE A 365 16.00 0.53 -16.99
N ALA A 366 16.66 1.19 -17.95
CA ALA A 366 18.11 1.34 -17.97
C ALA A 366 18.61 2.13 -16.76
N LYS A 367 17.98 3.26 -16.42
CA LYS A 367 18.27 4.05 -15.23
C LYS A 367 18.17 3.22 -13.95
N ARG A 368 17.13 2.38 -13.82
CA ARG A 368 16.97 1.47 -12.66
C ARG A 368 18.07 0.42 -12.59
N ARG A 369 18.50 -0.11 -13.73
CA ARG A 369 19.64 -1.04 -13.82
C ARG A 369 20.95 -0.39 -13.39
N ILE A 370 21.19 0.86 -13.82
CA ILE A 370 22.39 1.63 -13.44
C ILE A 370 22.40 1.93 -11.94
N GLY A 371 21.23 2.08 -11.30
CA GLY A 371 21.11 2.18 -9.84
C GLY A 371 21.61 3.50 -9.22
N HIS A 372 21.97 4.49 -10.06
CA HIS A 372 22.49 5.79 -9.63
C HIS A 372 21.56 6.95 -10.02
N THR A 373 21.63 8.06 -9.28
CA THR A 373 20.89 9.29 -9.61
C THR A 373 21.51 9.99 -10.82
N SER A 374 20.73 10.82 -11.53
CA SER A 374 21.22 11.59 -12.68
C SER A 374 22.51 12.37 -12.33
N TYR A 375 22.56 12.95 -11.13
CA TYR A 375 23.75 13.65 -10.61
C TYR A 375 24.99 12.76 -10.52
N ARG A 376 24.85 11.57 -9.90
CA ARG A 376 25.97 10.63 -9.73
C ARG A 376 26.47 10.09 -11.07
N VAL A 377 25.54 9.77 -11.96
CA VAL A 377 25.88 9.33 -13.33
C VAL A 377 26.67 10.42 -14.06
N THR A 378 26.23 11.68 -13.99
CA THR A 378 26.97 12.81 -14.56
C THR A 378 28.37 12.98 -13.96
N GLU A 379 28.51 12.84 -12.64
CA GLU A 379 29.79 12.92 -11.92
C GLU A 379 30.77 11.83 -12.39
N PHE A 380 30.31 10.57 -12.47
CA PHE A 380 31.13 9.46 -12.95
C PHE A 380 31.60 9.65 -14.40
N ILE A 381 30.70 10.11 -15.29
CA ILE A 381 31.06 10.42 -16.69
C ILE A 381 32.08 11.57 -16.75
N MET A 382 31.92 12.60 -15.92
CA MET A 382 32.83 13.75 -15.88
C MET A 382 34.21 13.42 -15.27
N ASN A 383 34.29 12.45 -14.38
CA ASN A 383 35.55 12.06 -13.76
C ASN A 383 36.21 10.85 -14.44
N ALA A 384 35.57 10.29 -15.47
CA ALA A 384 35.98 9.03 -16.10
C ALA A 384 36.19 7.91 -15.06
N ASP A 385 35.29 7.85 -14.09
CA ASP A 385 35.34 6.90 -12.97
C ASP A 385 34.73 5.55 -13.40
N LEU A 386 35.61 4.60 -13.75
CA LEU A 386 35.24 3.25 -14.18
C LEU A 386 34.93 2.30 -13.02
N ASP A 387 35.27 2.67 -11.78
CA ASP A 387 34.95 1.90 -10.58
C ASP A 387 33.53 2.22 -10.09
N GLY A 388 33.11 3.50 -10.20
CA GLY A 388 31.77 3.97 -9.87
C GLY A 388 30.72 3.70 -10.95
N LEU A 389 31.11 3.64 -12.23
CA LEU A 389 30.23 3.36 -13.35
C LEU A 389 30.77 2.19 -14.19
N LEU A 390 30.27 0.99 -13.91
CA LEU A 390 30.71 -0.24 -14.56
C LEU A 390 30.62 -0.15 -16.10
N PRO A 391 31.50 -0.85 -16.84
CA PRO A 391 31.49 -0.87 -18.30
C PRO A 391 30.13 -1.22 -18.93
N GLU A 392 29.41 -2.18 -18.35
CA GLU A 392 28.07 -2.56 -18.79
C GLU A 392 27.04 -1.42 -18.66
N HIS A 393 27.18 -0.56 -17.65
CA HIS A 393 26.34 0.62 -17.46
C HIS A 393 26.69 1.72 -18.46
N CYS A 394 27.96 1.85 -18.84
CA CYS A 394 28.42 2.75 -19.90
C CYS A 394 27.82 2.36 -21.27
N GLU A 395 27.85 1.08 -21.63
CA GLU A 395 27.22 0.58 -22.87
C GLU A 395 25.71 0.85 -22.92
N LEU A 396 25.04 0.74 -21.77
CA LEU A 396 23.62 1.09 -21.66
C LEU A 396 23.41 2.59 -21.88
N LEU A 397 24.21 3.45 -21.25
CA LEU A 397 24.11 4.91 -21.41
C LEU A 397 24.38 5.36 -22.86
N LEU A 398 25.31 4.71 -23.57
CA LEU A 398 25.59 5.00 -24.99
C LEU A 398 24.37 4.76 -25.89
N LYS A 399 23.52 3.77 -25.59
CA LYS A 399 22.29 3.49 -26.35
C LYS A 399 21.19 4.55 -26.16
N PHE A 400 21.33 5.41 -25.16
CA PHE A 400 20.36 6.41 -24.76
C PHE A 400 20.89 7.84 -24.86
N ILE A 401 21.93 8.06 -25.67
CA ILE A 401 22.33 9.41 -26.06
C ILE A 401 21.11 10.05 -26.78
N PRO A 402 20.66 11.24 -26.34
CA PRO A 402 19.57 11.92 -27.01
C PRO A 402 20.00 12.34 -28.41
N THR A 403 19.08 12.29 -29.38
CA THR A 403 19.32 12.91 -30.69
C THR A 403 19.37 14.43 -30.58
N GLU A 404 19.96 15.12 -31.56
CA GLU A 404 19.96 16.59 -31.58
C GLU A 404 18.55 17.18 -31.51
N GLU A 405 17.57 16.53 -32.16
CA GLU A 405 16.15 16.91 -32.12
C GLU A 405 15.56 16.73 -30.72
N GLU A 406 15.78 15.57 -30.08
CA GLU A 406 15.31 15.29 -28.70
C GLU A 406 15.92 16.29 -27.70
N LEU A 407 17.21 16.60 -27.84
CA LEU A 407 17.88 17.54 -26.97
C LEU A 407 17.39 18.97 -27.18
N ALA A 408 17.15 19.38 -28.42
CA ALA A 408 16.56 20.67 -28.74
C ALA A 408 15.15 20.81 -28.15
N ASP A 409 14.31 19.78 -28.28
CA ASP A 409 12.96 19.77 -27.74
C ASP A 409 12.93 19.79 -26.21
N LEU A 410 13.79 19.02 -25.54
CA LEU A 410 13.95 19.04 -24.09
C LEU A 410 14.46 20.40 -23.60
N THR A 411 15.42 21.01 -24.33
CA THR A 411 15.97 22.33 -23.98
C THR A 411 14.95 23.44 -24.15
N LYS A 412 14.14 23.39 -25.22
CA LYS A 412 13.03 24.32 -25.46
C LYS A 412 11.98 24.27 -24.33
N HIS A 413 11.76 23.09 -23.77
CA HIS A 413 10.81 22.86 -22.67
C HIS A 413 11.44 22.92 -21.27
N SER A 414 12.71 23.33 -21.15
CA SER A 414 13.45 23.38 -19.86
C SER A 414 12.85 24.34 -18.81
N HIS A 415 11.98 25.26 -19.20
CA HIS A 415 11.24 26.10 -18.24
C HIS A 415 10.18 25.31 -17.45
N ARG A 416 9.78 24.12 -17.94
CA ARG A 416 8.79 23.21 -17.34
C ARG A 416 9.41 21.91 -16.83
N LEU A 417 10.65 21.95 -16.34
CA LEU A 417 11.35 20.75 -15.83
C LEU A 417 10.58 20.01 -14.72
N HIS A 418 9.76 20.71 -13.93
CA HIS A 418 8.97 20.10 -12.86
C HIS A 418 7.82 19.21 -13.38
N GLU A 419 7.40 19.41 -14.63
CA GLU A 419 6.38 18.62 -15.31
C GLU A 419 7.00 17.44 -16.08
N PHE A 420 8.33 17.39 -16.26
CA PHE A 420 8.96 16.34 -17.06
C PHE A 420 8.72 14.95 -16.45
N GLY A 421 8.42 14.00 -17.33
CA GLY A 421 8.47 12.59 -16.98
C GLY A 421 9.86 12.15 -16.50
N GLU A 422 9.92 11.02 -15.81
CA GLU A 422 11.16 10.50 -15.22
C GLU A 422 12.27 10.30 -16.26
N ALA A 423 11.90 9.94 -17.50
CA ALA A 423 12.82 9.70 -18.59
C ALA A 423 13.40 11.00 -19.16
N GLU A 424 12.53 11.97 -19.42
CA GLU A 424 12.85 13.30 -19.94
C GLU A 424 13.79 14.05 -18.98
N ARG A 425 13.49 13.97 -17.68
CA ARG A 425 14.32 14.55 -16.63
C ARG A 425 15.72 13.95 -16.61
N PHE A 426 15.81 12.61 -16.69
CA PHE A 426 17.09 11.90 -16.66
C PHE A 426 17.96 12.21 -17.87
N ILE A 427 17.39 12.15 -19.09
CA ILE A 427 18.13 12.50 -20.30
C ILE A 427 18.61 13.94 -20.23
N TYR A 428 17.73 14.88 -19.89
CA TYR A 428 18.09 16.31 -19.85
C TYR A 428 19.20 16.61 -18.84
N ASP A 429 19.10 16.08 -17.61
CA ASP A 429 20.10 16.32 -16.56
C ASP A 429 21.48 15.74 -16.93
N VAL A 430 21.50 14.56 -17.55
CA VAL A 430 22.74 13.90 -17.97
C VAL A 430 23.32 14.61 -19.21
N SER A 431 22.50 14.90 -20.22
CA SER A 431 22.95 15.48 -21.49
C SER A 431 23.44 16.92 -21.34
N GLN A 432 22.79 17.76 -20.52
CA GLN A 432 23.18 19.16 -20.34
C GLN A 432 24.66 19.32 -19.97
N LYS A 433 25.19 18.37 -19.18
CA LYS A 433 26.57 18.42 -18.69
C LYS A 433 27.51 17.52 -19.48
N THR A 434 27.02 16.41 -20.03
CA THR A 434 27.87 15.32 -20.57
C THR A 434 27.73 15.08 -22.07
N HIS A 435 26.81 15.75 -22.79
CA HIS A 435 26.49 15.44 -24.20
C HIS A 435 27.72 15.38 -25.10
N THR A 436 28.58 16.40 -25.05
CA THR A 436 29.82 16.45 -25.83
C THR A 436 30.82 15.36 -25.44
N ARG A 437 30.84 14.95 -24.17
CA ARG A 437 31.78 13.96 -23.64
C ARG A 437 31.33 12.52 -23.86
N LEU A 438 30.02 12.26 -23.83
CA LEU A 438 29.44 10.97 -24.21
C LEU A 438 29.61 10.68 -25.71
N GLU A 439 29.49 11.70 -26.57
CA GLU A 439 29.82 11.57 -27.99
C GLU A 439 31.32 11.33 -28.22
N GLN A 440 32.18 12.03 -27.48
CA GLN A 440 33.62 11.79 -27.50
C GLN A 440 33.96 10.37 -27.01
N CYS A 441 33.35 9.88 -25.93
CA CYS A 441 33.51 8.50 -25.47
C CYS A 441 32.96 7.48 -26.47
N ASN A 442 31.85 7.76 -27.15
CA ASN A 442 31.34 6.93 -28.25
C ASN A 442 32.34 6.86 -29.41
N MET A 443 32.95 7.99 -29.79
CA MET A 443 34.04 7.99 -30.77
C MET A 443 35.31 7.27 -30.26
N PHE A 444 35.67 7.41 -28.98
CA PHE A 444 36.85 6.77 -28.40
C PHE A 444 36.70 5.25 -28.27
N CYS A 445 35.51 4.77 -27.89
CA CYS A 445 35.17 3.36 -27.85
C CYS A 445 35.09 2.75 -29.26
N ASN A 446 34.48 3.44 -30.23
CA ASN A 446 34.48 2.98 -31.62
C ASN A 446 35.89 2.96 -32.21
N TRP A 447 36.72 3.96 -31.91
CA TRP A 447 38.13 4.00 -32.34
C TRP A 447 38.99 2.90 -31.70
N LEU A 448 38.79 2.58 -30.41
CA LEU A 448 39.47 1.48 -29.74
C LEU A 448 38.97 0.09 -30.22
N CYS A 449 37.69 -0.04 -30.57
CA CYS A 449 37.17 -1.26 -31.19
C CYS A 449 37.69 -1.46 -32.62
N ASP A 450 37.76 -0.39 -33.43
CA ASP A 450 38.32 -0.46 -34.80
C ASP A 450 39.84 -0.66 -34.82
N ALA A 451 40.57 -0.15 -33.81
CA ALA A 451 42.01 -0.35 -33.67
C ALA A 451 42.41 -1.73 -33.12
N ALA A 452 41.43 -2.52 -32.64
CA ALA A 452 41.63 -3.85 -32.09
C ALA A 452 41.23 -4.99 -33.06
N CYS A 453 40.83 -4.67 -34.30
CA CYS A 453 40.53 -5.62 -35.37
C CYS A 453 41.68 -5.75 -36.38
#